data_AF-W4UYL6-F1
#
_entry.id   AF-W4UYL6-F1
#
_cell.length_a   1.000
_cell.length_b   1.000
_cell.length_c   1.000
_cell.angle_alpha   90.00
_cell.angle_beta   90.00
_cell.angle_gamma   90.00
#
_symmetry.space_group_name_H-M   'P 1'
#
loop_
_entity.id
_entity.type
_entity.pdbx_description
1 polymer ?
#
loop_
_entity_poly.entity_id
_entity_poly.type
_entity_poly.pdbx_seq_one_letter_code
_entity_poly.pdbx_strand_id
1 'polypeptide(L)'
;MKTIIKSLRTPFLLTLGIFLSIAITNCSDMDELDNLSNEVEIKTRAVPTIAFDWENVDWMPTPSMQSRIPTPWVGQGSLVGVYGFDVVNDRKAINGWELLYSTFDEDARAPLVNPYFILYNKYRGIMRIYLYLTTSFVTSSSYIQDGISIVGHRSSMLNFLGGEAVDISSYSQQYMQIQPAPKDGSLPLASNRWYMLQYEIAYDPNLENIPYNEIQMSWTLNYYNIQTVELGGRAVGKLNGVIGKSSNRDFFTPLVGIGQTIGTGVLAGIGRDFITNNTVDKNTGENKLGLSGRVFEDLSKGISSALSAASGNLPGAVMKLFSAIVGGSSETPISMSLDVNMKLTGTGKEGGAFPSTPSSFWVPGTFIPSNAVGYIPLYNKPLGVLYLREKPVMKITEFDELEEWELDPQYGHDMIRTYTRICYLPKKIDFSSYLVINPEVLKVAKVEVLQQDLIKIHTKEINLTYDYCPSGWLFPYGVRFIVKVSPKDGSQSSILIKTFNIDYELIGF
;
A
#
# COMPACT_ATOMS: atom_id res chain seq x y z
N MET A 1 12.47 -85.77 17.79
CA MET A 1 11.51 -84.66 17.76
C MET A 1 12.25 -83.42 17.24
N LYS A 2 11.87 -82.92 16.04
CA LYS A 2 12.41 -81.77 15.25
C LYS A 2 13.79 -82.00 14.56
N THR A 3 13.86 -82.46 13.30
CA THR A 3 13.88 -81.72 11.99
C THR A 3 15.13 -80.80 11.81
N ILE A 4 16.24 -81.28 11.21
CA ILE A 4 16.82 -81.01 9.84
C ILE A 4 16.74 -79.49 9.44
N ILE A 5 17.76 -78.70 9.06
CA ILE A 5 18.74 -78.79 7.93
C ILE A 5 19.95 -77.83 8.16
N LYS A 6 21.08 -78.28 7.59
CA LYS A 6 22.43 -77.74 7.40
C LYS A 6 22.59 -76.31 6.85
N SER A 7 23.77 -75.75 7.19
CA SER A 7 24.69 -74.97 6.32
C SER A 7 24.24 -73.60 5.79
N LEU A 8 24.85 -72.53 6.33
CA LEU A 8 25.20 -71.33 5.53
C LEU A 8 26.28 -70.47 6.24
N ARG A 9 27.43 -71.05 6.63
CA ARG A 9 28.63 -70.29 7.03
C ARG A 9 29.55 -70.07 5.82
N THR A 10 29.03 -69.39 4.80
CA THR A 10 29.78 -68.98 3.60
C THR A 10 29.07 -67.83 2.84
N PRO A 11 28.72 -66.71 3.49
CA PRO A 11 28.64 -65.46 2.70
C PRO A 11 29.19 -64.20 3.38
N PHE A 12 29.91 -64.30 4.51
CA PHE A 12 30.37 -63.10 5.24
C PHE A 12 31.85 -62.71 5.02
N LEU A 13 32.62 -63.54 4.32
CA LEU A 13 34.04 -63.29 4.01
C LEU A 13 34.30 -62.98 2.52
N LEU A 14 33.28 -63.05 1.66
CA LEU A 14 33.39 -62.69 0.24
C LEU A 14 32.87 -61.28 -0.08
N THR A 15 32.16 -60.64 0.84
CA THR A 15 31.59 -59.29 0.66
C THR A 15 32.51 -58.15 1.09
N LEU A 16 33.61 -58.46 1.80
CA LEU A 16 34.62 -57.46 2.21
C LEU A 16 35.83 -57.39 1.26
N GLY A 17 36.01 -58.40 0.38
CA GLY A 17 37.12 -58.47 -0.59
C GLY A 17 36.85 -57.83 -1.96
N ILE A 18 35.60 -57.45 -2.26
CA ILE A 18 35.22 -56.83 -3.53
C ILE A 18 35.18 -55.29 -3.42
N PHE A 19 35.17 -54.74 -2.20
CA PHE A 19 35.16 -53.30 -1.97
C PHE A 19 36.55 -52.66 -1.81
N LEU A 20 37.64 -53.41 -1.92
CA LEU A 20 39.01 -52.91 -1.70
C LEU A 20 39.96 -53.03 -2.91
N SER A 21 39.45 -53.39 -4.11
CA SER A 21 40.25 -53.57 -5.32
C SER A 21 39.92 -52.60 -6.48
N ILE A 22 39.11 -51.57 -6.25
CA ILE A 22 38.81 -50.54 -7.28
C ILE A 22 39.15 -49.14 -6.76
N ALA A 23 40.27 -49.03 -6.05
CA ALA A 23 40.95 -47.76 -5.89
C ALA A 23 42.30 -47.87 -6.62
N ILE A 24 42.48 -46.94 -7.57
CA ILE A 24 43.75 -46.44 -8.10
C ILE A 24 44.47 -47.32 -9.14
N THR A 25 44.27 -47.02 -10.42
CA THR A 25 45.37 -46.66 -11.36
C THR A 25 44.79 -46.00 -12.62
N ASN A 26 45.58 -45.08 -13.16
CA ASN A 26 45.23 -43.97 -14.01
C ASN A 26 45.75 -44.19 -15.45
N CYS A 27 45.11 -43.52 -16.41
CA CYS A 27 45.62 -43.04 -17.71
C CYS A 27 46.01 -44.06 -18.81
N SER A 28 45.38 -44.01 -19.99
CA SER A 28 45.79 -43.14 -21.12
C SER A 28 44.99 -43.42 -22.41
N ASP A 29 44.58 -42.31 -23.03
CA ASP A 29 44.31 -42.02 -24.46
C ASP A 29 43.10 -42.59 -25.23
N MET A 30 42.28 -41.60 -25.62
CA MET A 30 41.63 -41.32 -26.91
C MET A 30 40.84 -42.43 -27.62
N ASP A 31 39.53 -42.21 -27.74
CA ASP A 31 38.91 -42.04 -29.07
C ASP A 31 37.54 -41.34 -28.95
N GLU A 32 37.23 -40.57 -29.99
CA GLU A 32 36.08 -39.69 -30.18
C GLU A 32 34.73 -40.34 -29.82
N LEU A 33 33.93 -39.65 -29.00
CA LEU A 33 32.48 -39.89 -28.99
C LEU A 33 31.78 -38.59 -29.39
N ASP A 34 31.18 -38.67 -30.57
CA ASP A 34 30.49 -37.64 -31.31
C ASP A 34 29.63 -36.69 -30.48
N ASN A 35 29.69 -35.42 -30.91
CA ASN A 35 28.73 -34.38 -30.63
C ASN A 35 27.28 -34.86 -30.88
N LEU A 36 26.59 -35.32 -29.83
CA LEU A 36 25.16 -35.07 -29.70
C LEU A 36 24.96 -33.99 -28.64
N SER A 37 25.02 -32.75 -29.11
CA SER A 37 24.39 -31.61 -28.45
C SER A 37 22.86 -31.85 -28.45
N ASN A 38 22.39 -32.71 -27.57
CA ASN A 38 21.05 -32.54 -27.03
C ASN A 38 21.16 -31.37 -26.06
N GLU A 39 21.00 -30.15 -26.59
CA GLU A 39 20.50 -29.06 -25.78
C GLU A 39 19.21 -29.58 -25.14
N VAL A 40 19.31 -29.97 -23.86
CA VAL A 40 18.13 -30.13 -23.03
C VAL A 40 17.55 -28.73 -22.98
N GLU A 41 16.55 -28.49 -23.82
CA GLU A 41 15.72 -27.30 -23.78
C GLU A 41 15.20 -27.21 -22.34
N ILE A 42 15.84 -26.35 -21.53
CA ILE A 42 15.39 -26.08 -20.17
C ILE A 42 14.03 -25.43 -20.38
N LYS A 43 12.95 -26.22 -20.30
CA LYS A 43 11.58 -25.72 -20.29
C LYS A 43 11.48 -24.76 -19.13
N THR A 44 11.58 -23.48 -19.44
CA THR A 44 11.49 -22.41 -18.46
C THR A 44 10.10 -22.50 -17.83
N ARG A 45 10.03 -22.56 -16.49
CA ARG A 45 8.76 -22.54 -15.75
C ARG A 45 8.19 -21.13 -15.60
N ALA A 46 8.82 -20.15 -16.23
CA ALA A 46 8.34 -18.79 -16.34
C ALA A 46 7.10 -18.74 -17.22
N VAL A 47 6.07 -18.08 -16.72
CA VAL A 47 4.94 -17.67 -17.53
C VAL A 47 5.20 -16.21 -17.89
N PRO A 48 5.63 -15.90 -19.13
CA PRO A 48 5.84 -14.52 -19.52
C PRO A 48 4.51 -13.78 -19.41
N THR A 49 4.51 -12.65 -18.71
CA THR A 49 3.33 -11.79 -18.69
C THR A 49 3.13 -11.20 -20.09
N ILE A 50 1.92 -11.36 -20.63
CA ILE A 50 1.57 -10.84 -21.95
C ILE A 50 1.23 -9.35 -21.81
N ALA A 51 1.97 -8.52 -22.56
CA ALA A 51 1.68 -7.10 -22.67
C ALA A 51 0.48 -6.87 -23.61
N PHE A 52 -0.37 -5.90 -23.26
CA PHE A 52 -1.49 -5.47 -24.10
C PHE A 52 -1.72 -3.97 -23.92
N ASP A 53 -2.33 -3.32 -24.90
CA ASP A 53 -2.63 -1.89 -24.86
C ASP A 53 -3.90 -1.62 -24.04
N TRP A 54 -3.76 -1.58 -22.71
CA TRP A 54 -4.86 -1.36 -21.78
C TRP A 54 -5.59 -0.01 -21.99
N GLU A 55 -5.00 0.94 -22.71
CA GLU A 55 -5.57 2.27 -22.91
C GLU A 55 -6.62 2.29 -24.02
N ASN A 56 -6.44 1.45 -25.04
CA ASN A 56 -7.16 1.54 -26.31
C ASN A 56 -7.83 0.23 -26.75
N VAL A 57 -7.57 -0.91 -26.11
CA VAL A 57 -8.36 -2.12 -26.41
C VAL A 57 -9.81 -1.97 -25.93
N ASP A 58 -10.76 -2.50 -26.69
CA ASP A 58 -12.16 -2.59 -26.26
C ASP A 58 -12.41 -3.83 -25.39
N TRP A 59 -11.66 -4.89 -25.68
CA TRP A 59 -11.80 -6.22 -25.07
C TRP A 59 -10.46 -6.70 -24.55
N MET A 60 -10.47 -7.34 -23.38
CA MET A 60 -9.28 -7.95 -22.80
C MET A 60 -8.83 -9.18 -23.64
N PRO A 61 -7.53 -9.51 -23.65
CA PRO A 61 -7.03 -10.73 -24.30
C PRO A 61 -7.59 -11.98 -23.58
N THR A 62 -8.55 -12.66 -24.22
CA THR A 62 -9.20 -13.85 -23.67
C THR A 62 -9.16 -14.98 -24.69
N PRO A 63 -9.08 -16.24 -24.25
CA PRO A 63 -9.04 -17.37 -25.17
C PRO A 63 -10.32 -17.47 -25.99
N SER A 64 -10.21 -17.96 -27.22
CA SER A 64 -11.32 -18.04 -28.19
C SER A 64 -12.56 -18.80 -27.69
N MET A 65 -12.37 -19.72 -26.74
CA MET A 65 -13.43 -20.50 -26.11
C MET A 65 -14.19 -19.77 -24.99
N GLN A 66 -13.80 -18.55 -24.63
CA GLN A 66 -14.41 -17.75 -23.57
C GLN A 66 -15.12 -16.52 -24.14
N SER A 67 -16.23 -16.12 -23.49
CA SER A 67 -16.85 -14.83 -23.73
C SER A 67 -15.86 -13.68 -23.53
N ARG A 68 -15.87 -12.73 -24.45
CA ARG A 68 -15.02 -11.54 -24.36
C ARG A 68 -15.30 -10.77 -23.08
N ILE A 69 -14.24 -10.33 -22.42
CA ILE A 69 -14.32 -9.48 -21.23
C ILE A 69 -14.12 -8.03 -21.68
N PRO A 70 -15.08 -7.12 -21.43
CA PRO A 70 -14.89 -5.70 -21.75
C PRO A 70 -13.83 -5.10 -20.84
N THR A 71 -13.19 -4.00 -21.26
CA THR A 71 -12.25 -3.29 -20.38
C THR A 71 -12.92 -2.72 -19.12
N PRO A 72 -12.15 -2.39 -18.05
CA PRO A 72 -12.72 -1.83 -16.82
C PRO A 72 -13.37 -0.45 -17.00
N TRP A 73 -13.12 0.22 -18.13
CA TRP A 73 -13.38 1.63 -18.32
C TRP A 73 -14.80 1.92 -18.80
N VAL A 74 -15.43 0.97 -19.50
CA VAL A 74 -16.71 1.18 -20.18
C VAL A 74 -17.47 -0.14 -20.30
N GLY A 75 -18.80 -0.05 -20.40
CA GLY A 75 -19.67 -1.21 -20.58
C GLY A 75 -20.18 -1.82 -19.28
N GLN A 76 -20.83 -2.97 -19.41
CA GLN A 76 -21.43 -3.68 -18.28
C GLN A 76 -20.35 -4.16 -17.31
N GLY A 77 -20.59 -3.96 -16.02
CA GLY A 77 -19.64 -4.35 -14.97
C GLY A 77 -18.39 -3.46 -14.88
N SER A 78 -18.35 -2.32 -15.58
CA SER A 78 -17.25 -1.35 -15.50
C SER A 78 -17.17 -0.62 -14.17
N LEU A 79 -16.08 0.12 -13.97
CA LEU A 79 -15.78 0.86 -12.74
C LEU A 79 -16.59 2.17 -12.60
N VAL A 80 -17.25 2.64 -13.67
CA VAL A 80 -17.92 3.95 -13.74
C VAL A 80 -19.05 4.09 -12.71
N GLY A 81 -19.73 3.00 -12.34
CA GLY A 81 -20.78 3.02 -11.31
C GLY A 81 -20.25 3.20 -9.88
N VAL A 82 -18.95 2.97 -9.67
CA VAL A 82 -18.29 3.04 -8.35
C VAL A 82 -17.43 4.31 -8.24
N TYR A 83 -16.69 4.62 -9.30
CA TYR A 83 -15.70 5.69 -9.33
C TYR A 83 -16.05 6.76 -10.37
N GLY A 84 -15.65 8.01 -10.08
CA GLY A 84 -15.79 9.12 -11.02
C GLY A 84 -14.88 9.00 -12.24
N PHE A 85 -15.17 9.78 -13.29
CA PHE A 85 -14.37 9.79 -14.52
C PHE A 85 -12.92 10.22 -14.30
N ASP A 86 -12.66 11.02 -13.28
CA ASP A 86 -11.31 11.41 -12.87
C ASP A 86 -10.46 10.21 -12.43
N VAL A 87 -11.07 9.21 -11.80
CA VAL A 87 -10.40 7.95 -11.42
C VAL A 87 -10.34 6.98 -12.59
N VAL A 88 -11.45 6.83 -13.33
CA VAL A 88 -11.53 5.89 -14.48
C VAL A 88 -10.60 6.31 -15.63
N ASN A 89 -10.43 7.61 -15.86
CA ASN A 89 -9.54 8.17 -16.89
C ASN A 89 -8.10 8.37 -16.42
N ASP A 90 -7.85 8.27 -15.11
CA ASP A 90 -6.50 8.20 -14.56
C ASP A 90 -5.87 6.82 -14.80
N ARG A 91 -5.62 6.48 -16.07
CA ARG A 91 -5.03 5.19 -16.47
C ARG A 91 -3.99 5.29 -17.59
N LYS A 92 -3.80 6.51 -18.13
CA LYS A 92 -3.09 6.72 -19.39
C LYS A 92 -1.58 6.60 -19.22
N ALA A 93 -0.87 6.01 -20.18
CA ALA A 93 0.58 5.79 -20.09
C ALA A 93 1.36 7.10 -20.04
N ILE A 94 0.89 8.12 -20.79
CA ILE A 94 1.45 9.48 -20.76
C ILE A 94 1.45 10.11 -19.35
N ASN A 95 0.55 9.65 -18.47
CA ASN A 95 0.45 10.09 -17.08
C ASN A 95 1.30 9.22 -16.13
N GLY A 96 2.19 8.39 -16.68
CA GLY A 96 3.14 7.55 -15.95
C GLY A 96 2.61 6.18 -15.53
N TRP A 97 1.44 5.75 -16.01
CA TRP A 97 0.94 4.40 -15.79
C TRP A 97 1.67 3.39 -16.67
N GLU A 98 2.14 2.32 -16.07
CA GLU A 98 2.83 1.20 -16.73
C GLU A 98 2.10 -0.09 -16.38
N LEU A 99 1.98 -1.01 -17.35
CA LEU A 99 1.49 -2.35 -17.08
C LEU A 99 2.56 -3.13 -16.31
N LEU A 100 2.23 -3.52 -15.07
CA LEU A 100 3.14 -4.23 -14.18
C LEU A 100 3.00 -5.75 -14.34
N TYR A 101 1.75 -6.23 -14.29
CA TYR A 101 1.38 -7.65 -14.43
C TYR A 101 0.08 -7.80 -15.20
N SER A 102 -0.10 -8.97 -15.83
CA SER A 102 -1.33 -9.40 -16.49
C SER A 102 -1.42 -10.92 -16.44
N THR A 103 -2.61 -11.43 -16.09
CA THR A 103 -2.95 -12.86 -16.22
C THR A 103 -3.86 -13.11 -17.42
N PHE A 104 -4.07 -12.11 -18.27
CA PHE A 104 -4.83 -12.26 -19.51
C PHE A 104 -3.95 -12.93 -20.57
N ASP A 105 -4.53 -13.93 -21.23
CA ASP A 105 -3.85 -14.78 -22.20
C ASP A 105 -4.85 -15.26 -23.24
N GLU A 106 -4.63 -14.88 -24.50
CA GLU A 106 -5.48 -15.26 -25.64
C GLU A 106 -5.22 -16.70 -26.11
N ASP A 107 -4.06 -17.27 -25.77
CA ASP A 107 -3.65 -18.61 -26.15
C ASP A 107 -3.91 -19.64 -25.03
N ALA A 108 -4.53 -19.20 -23.93
CA ALA A 108 -4.86 -20.06 -22.81
C ALA A 108 -5.75 -21.24 -23.26
N ARG A 109 -5.38 -22.45 -22.82
CA ARG A 109 -6.07 -23.71 -23.18
C ARG A 109 -7.38 -23.94 -22.41
N ALA A 110 -7.72 -23.04 -21.49
CA ALA A 110 -8.91 -23.10 -20.67
C ALA A 110 -9.42 -21.67 -20.39
N PRO A 111 -10.72 -21.50 -20.08
CA PRO A 111 -11.23 -20.20 -19.66
C PRO A 111 -10.47 -19.63 -18.46
N LEU A 112 -10.16 -18.34 -18.52
CA LEU A 112 -9.55 -17.58 -17.45
C LEU A 112 -10.51 -17.46 -16.27
N VAL A 113 -10.02 -17.79 -15.07
CA VAL A 113 -10.78 -17.71 -13.83
C VAL A 113 -10.29 -16.50 -13.03
N ASN A 114 -11.20 -15.57 -12.77
CA ASN A 114 -10.94 -14.32 -12.07
C ASN A 114 -9.65 -13.59 -12.55
N PRO A 115 -9.48 -13.32 -13.86
CA PRO A 115 -8.25 -12.72 -14.36
C PRO A 115 -8.06 -11.30 -13.86
N TYR A 116 -6.81 -10.88 -13.72
CA TYR A 116 -6.44 -9.55 -13.29
C TYR A 116 -5.25 -8.98 -14.08
N PHE A 117 -5.12 -7.67 -14.02
CA PHE A 117 -3.90 -6.98 -14.40
C PHE A 117 -3.60 -5.87 -13.39
N ILE A 118 -2.34 -5.44 -13.35
CA ILE A 118 -1.86 -4.44 -12.39
C ILE A 118 -1.23 -3.30 -13.17
N LEU A 119 -1.66 -2.08 -12.89
CA LEU A 119 -1.00 -0.87 -13.36
C LEU A 119 -0.22 -0.22 -12.22
N TYR A 120 0.97 0.29 -12.52
CA TYR A 120 1.80 1.03 -11.59
C TYR A 120 2.07 2.44 -12.13
N ASN A 121 1.88 3.47 -11.31
CA ASN A 121 2.19 4.83 -11.67
C ASN A 121 3.56 5.25 -11.14
N LYS A 122 4.53 5.40 -12.05
CA LYS A 122 5.93 5.71 -11.70
C LYS A 122 6.16 7.12 -11.13
N TYR A 123 5.25 8.06 -11.39
CA TYR A 123 5.37 9.44 -10.88
C TYR A 123 4.70 9.64 -9.52
N ARG A 124 3.80 8.73 -9.12
CA ARG A 124 3.00 8.84 -7.90
C ARG A 124 3.23 7.71 -6.91
N GLY A 125 3.86 6.61 -7.32
CA GLY A 125 4.04 5.45 -6.46
C GLY A 125 2.72 4.71 -6.16
N ILE A 126 1.71 4.87 -7.01
CA ILE A 126 0.40 4.23 -6.84
C ILE A 126 0.37 2.93 -7.65
N MET A 127 -0.04 1.84 -7.03
CA MET A 127 -0.34 0.58 -7.69
C MET A 127 -1.86 0.35 -7.70
N ARG A 128 -2.41 -0.04 -8.84
CA ARG A 128 -3.82 -0.42 -9.00
C ARG A 128 -3.94 -1.83 -9.55
N ILE A 129 -4.67 -2.68 -8.82
CA ILE A 129 -5.03 -4.02 -9.25
C ILE A 129 -6.44 -3.98 -9.82
N TYR A 130 -6.59 -4.39 -11.08
CA TYR A 130 -7.87 -4.50 -11.77
C TYR A 130 -8.23 -5.97 -11.88
N LEU A 131 -9.22 -6.40 -11.10
CA LEU A 131 -9.69 -7.78 -11.07
C LEU A 131 -11.06 -7.88 -11.73
N TYR A 132 -11.21 -8.82 -12.65
CA TYR A 132 -12.52 -9.19 -13.19
C TYR A 132 -12.99 -10.48 -12.57
N LEU A 133 -14.13 -10.48 -11.89
CA LEU A 133 -14.68 -11.70 -11.30
C LEU A 133 -15.51 -12.48 -12.32
N THR A 134 -15.07 -13.68 -12.67
CA THR A 134 -15.85 -14.63 -13.49
C THR A 134 -16.63 -15.62 -12.63
N THR A 135 -16.19 -15.82 -11.39
CA THR A 135 -16.83 -16.77 -10.47
C THR A 135 -18.19 -16.26 -10.02
N SER A 136 -19.22 -17.11 -10.09
CA SER A 136 -20.55 -16.81 -9.56
C SER A 136 -20.56 -16.88 -8.04
N PHE A 137 -21.20 -15.90 -7.40
CA PHE A 137 -21.37 -15.87 -5.96
C PHE A 137 -22.82 -16.22 -5.59
N VAL A 138 -22.98 -17.07 -4.59
CA VAL A 138 -24.29 -17.46 -4.03
C VAL A 138 -24.64 -16.67 -2.76
N THR A 139 -23.70 -15.86 -2.25
CA THR A 139 -23.87 -15.10 -1.03
C THR A 139 -24.02 -13.60 -1.32
N SER A 140 -24.94 -12.96 -0.60
CA SER A 140 -25.05 -11.51 -0.58
C SER A 140 -24.07 -10.97 0.47
N SER A 141 -23.08 -10.22 0.02
CA SER A 141 -22.17 -9.48 0.90
C SER A 141 -22.51 -7.99 0.88
N SER A 142 -22.45 -7.35 2.05
CA SER A 142 -22.55 -5.89 2.19
C SER A 142 -21.26 -5.15 1.83
N TYR A 143 -20.08 -5.78 1.91
CA TYR A 143 -18.79 -5.14 1.69
C TYR A 143 -17.69 -6.10 1.23
N ILE A 144 -16.81 -5.61 0.36
CA ILE A 144 -15.56 -6.29 -0.01
C ILE A 144 -14.44 -5.78 0.86
N GLN A 145 -13.60 -6.70 1.31
CA GLN A 145 -12.29 -6.42 1.85
C GLN A 145 -11.24 -6.84 0.85
N ASP A 146 -10.23 -5.99 0.66
CA ASP A 146 -9.00 -6.37 0.00
C ASP A 146 -7.80 -6.16 0.91
N GLY A 147 -6.68 -6.76 0.53
CA GLY A 147 -5.45 -6.62 1.24
C GLY A 147 -4.23 -6.83 0.38
N ILE A 148 -3.13 -6.26 0.84
CA ILE A 148 -1.80 -6.43 0.27
C ILE A 148 -0.83 -6.81 1.37
N SER A 149 0.08 -7.74 1.08
CA SER A 149 1.12 -8.17 1.99
C SER A 149 2.44 -8.39 1.29
N ILE A 150 3.50 -8.28 2.08
CA ILE A 150 4.86 -8.69 1.73
C ILE A 150 5.16 -9.94 2.55
N VAL A 151 5.65 -10.98 1.87
CA VAL A 151 5.96 -12.28 2.45
C VAL A 151 7.46 -12.53 2.29
N GLY A 152 8.11 -12.97 3.36
CA GLY A 152 9.54 -13.23 3.38
C GLY A 152 10.31 -12.09 4.04
N HIS A 153 11.17 -11.39 3.27
CA HIS A 153 11.96 -10.27 3.79
C HIS A 153 11.12 -9.07 4.22
N ARG A 154 11.65 -8.35 5.21
CA ARG A 154 11.10 -7.05 5.62
C ARG A 154 11.38 -6.03 4.54
N SER A 155 10.38 -5.20 4.28
CA SER A 155 10.47 -4.12 3.30
C SER A 155 9.61 -2.94 3.75
N SER A 156 10.06 -1.74 3.41
CA SER A 156 9.38 -0.47 3.68
C SER A 156 8.24 -0.18 2.70
N MET A 157 8.09 -0.98 1.64
CA MET A 157 7.15 -0.72 0.53
C MET A 157 5.70 -0.47 0.97
N LEU A 158 5.22 -1.06 2.08
CA LEU A 158 3.86 -0.83 2.58
C LEU A 158 3.78 0.23 3.70
N ASN A 159 4.87 0.91 4.05
CA ASN A 159 4.89 1.87 5.16
C ASN A 159 4.06 3.14 4.91
N PHE A 160 3.70 3.42 3.66
CA PHE A 160 2.80 4.53 3.33
C PHE A 160 1.32 4.18 3.49
N LEU A 161 1.02 2.93 3.87
CA LEU A 161 -0.32 2.45 4.15
C LEU A 161 -0.56 2.38 5.66
N GLY A 162 -1.82 2.64 6.07
CA GLY A 162 -2.30 2.32 7.42
C GLY A 162 -2.02 3.34 8.53
N GLY A 163 -1.47 4.52 8.19
CA GLY A 163 -1.53 5.72 9.03
C GLY A 163 -1.49 7.00 8.20
N GLU A 164 -1.99 8.11 8.75
CA GLU A 164 -1.87 9.44 8.11
C GLU A 164 -0.45 10.03 8.20
N ALA A 165 0.30 9.63 9.23
CA ALA A 165 1.73 9.92 9.39
C ALA A 165 2.52 8.61 9.43
N VAL A 166 3.64 8.58 8.69
CA VAL A 166 4.47 7.39 8.52
C VAL A 166 5.43 7.25 9.70
N ASP A 167 5.40 6.09 10.35
CA ASP A 167 6.40 5.69 11.33
C ASP A 167 7.39 4.69 10.72
N ILE A 168 8.56 5.19 10.35
CA ILE A 168 9.60 4.40 9.71
C ILE A 168 10.32 3.42 10.65
N SER A 169 10.09 3.50 11.97
CA SER A 169 10.62 2.52 12.92
C SER A 169 9.86 1.18 12.87
N SER A 170 8.70 1.18 12.22
CA SER A 170 7.86 0.00 12.01
C SER A 170 7.82 -0.37 10.53
N TYR A 171 7.81 -1.68 10.25
CA TYR A 171 7.60 -2.21 8.90
C TYR A 171 6.21 -2.81 8.82
N SER A 172 5.35 -2.23 8.00
CA SER A 172 4.06 -2.84 7.68
C SER A 172 4.29 -3.99 6.71
N GLN A 173 3.98 -5.21 7.12
CA GLN A 173 4.04 -6.39 6.25
C GLN A 173 2.70 -6.71 5.62
N GLN A 174 1.62 -6.12 6.12
CA GLN A 174 0.28 -6.32 5.59
C GLN A 174 -0.58 -5.09 5.85
N TYR A 175 -1.42 -4.78 4.88
CA TYR A 175 -2.46 -3.76 4.95
C TYR A 175 -3.76 -4.36 4.41
N MET A 176 -4.85 -4.18 5.17
CA MET A 176 -6.20 -4.60 4.79
C MET A 176 -7.11 -3.38 4.71
N GLN A 177 -8.08 -3.39 3.80
CA GLN A 177 -9.07 -2.32 3.69
C GLN A 177 -10.45 -2.83 3.28
N ILE A 178 -11.49 -2.18 3.78
CA ILE A 178 -12.89 -2.37 3.38
C ILE A 178 -13.23 -1.31 2.33
N GLN A 179 -13.72 -1.77 1.18
CA GLN A 179 -14.16 -0.93 0.06
C GLN A 179 -15.54 -0.31 0.35
N PRO A 180 -15.84 0.90 -0.18
CA PRO A 180 -17.16 1.51 -0.02
C PRO A 180 -18.24 0.73 -0.75
N ALA A 181 -19.48 0.85 -0.28
CA ALA A 181 -20.62 0.30 -0.99
C ALA A 181 -20.82 1.04 -2.33
N PRO A 182 -21.22 0.34 -3.42
CA PRO A 182 -21.50 1.00 -4.69
C PRO A 182 -22.50 2.15 -4.56
N LYS A 183 -22.24 3.25 -5.28
CA LYS A 183 -23.09 4.46 -5.20
C LYS A 183 -24.44 4.27 -5.88
N ASP A 184 -24.49 3.42 -6.90
CA ASP A 184 -25.68 3.05 -7.67
C ASP A 184 -26.64 2.10 -6.93
N GLY A 185 -26.29 1.66 -5.71
CA GLY A 185 -27.10 0.74 -4.91
C GLY A 185 -26.98 -0.73 -5.37
N SER A 186 -26.13 -1.03 -6.34
CA SER A 186 -25.79 -2.41 -6.68
C SER A 186 -25.13 -3.10 -5.49
N LEU A 187 -25.29 -4.43 -5.42
CA LEU A 187 -24.56 -5.21 -4.43
C LEU A 187 -23.05 -5.08 -4.70
N PRO A 188 -22.23 -4.90 -3.65
CA PRO A 188 -20.78 -4.81 -3.80
C PRO A 188 -20.19 -6.05 -4.48
N LEU A 189 -20.82 -7.21 -4.32
CA LEU A 189 -20.35 -8.46 -4.89
C LEU A 189 -21.25 -8.92 -6.05
N ALA A 190 -20.65 -9.03 -7.23
CA ALA A 190 -21.26 -9.57 -8.44
C ALA A 190 -20.22 -10.24 -9.33
N SER A 191 -20.62 -11.30 -10.05
CA SER A 191 -19.86 -11.86 -11.17
C SER A 191 -19.99 -10.98 -12.41
N ASN A 192 -19.07 -11.16 -13.35
CA ASN A 192 -18.95 -10.38 -14.58
C ASN A 192 -18.79 -8.88 -14.33
N ARG A 193 -17.97 -8.54 -13.33
CA ARG A 193 -17.73 -7.16 -12.88
C ARG A 193 -16.26 -6.93 -12.56
N TRP A 194 -15.81 -5.71 -12.84
CA TRP A 194 -14.50 -5.20 -12.48
C TRP A 194 -14.45 -4.61 -11.07
N TYR A 195 -13.32 -4.86 -10.42
CA TYR A 195 -12.93 -4.27 -9.13
C TYR A 195 -11.58 -3.60 -9.29
N MET A 196 -11.38 -2.50 -8.56
CA MET A 196 -10.12 -1.76 -8.52
C MET A 196 -9.67 -1.67 -7.08
N LEU A 197 -8.47 -2.18 -6.81
CA LEU A 197 -7.79 -2.09 -5.52
C LEU A 197 -6.63 -1.11 -5.68
N GLN A 198 -6.48 -0.13 -4.81
CA GLN A 198 -5.43 0.88 -4.90
C GLN A 198 -4.55 0.87 -3.65
N TYR A 199 -3.24 0.90 -3.85
CA TYR A 199 -2.24 1.00 -2.79
C TYR A 199 -1.17 2.01 -3.16
N GLU A 200 -0.74 2.81 -2.20
CA GLU A 200 0.46 3.63 -2.31
C GLU A 200 1.67 2.81 -1.83
N ILE A 201 2.69 2.74 -2.68
CA ILE A 201 3.91 1.97 -2.46
C ILE A 201 5.07 2.92 -2.19
N ALA A 202 5.72 2.74 -1.04
CA ALA A 202 6.95 3.45 -0.71
C ALA A 202 8.14 2.88 -1.49
N TYR A 203 9.16 3.71 -1.73
CA TYR A 203 10.43 3.22 -2.28
C TYR A 203 11.17 2.41 -1.22
N ASP A 204 11.79 1.30 -1.62
CA ASP A 204 12.69 0.54 -0.75
C ASP A 204 14.08 0.47 -1.39
N PRO A 205 15.09 1.17 -0.84
CA PRO A 205 16.44 1.20 -1.40
C PRO A 205 17.18 -0.14 -1.25
N ASN A 206 16.72 -1.06 -0.40
CA ASN A 206 17.41 -2.32 -0.16
C ASN A 206 16.93 -3.45 -1.07
N LEU A 207 15.89 -3.23 -1.86
CA LEU A 207 15.21 -4.28 -2.62
C LEU A 207 16.12 -5.00 -3.62
N GLU A 208 17.06 -4.30 -4.24
CA GLU A 208 18.03 -4.87 -5.19
C GLU A 208 18.97 -5.89 -4.53
N ASN A 209 19.17 -5.80 -3.21
CA ASN A 209 20.02 -6.72 -2.44
C ASN A 209 19.24 -7.95 -1.94
N ILE A 210 17.92 -7.99 -2.14
CA ILE A 210 17.07 -9.09 -1.67
C ILE A 210 16.93 -10.12 -2.81
N PRO A 211 17.28 -11.40 -2.58
CA PRO A 211 17.02 -12.46 -3.55
C PRO A 211 15.53 -12.53 -3.89
N TYR A 212 15.20 -12.58 -5.19
CA TYR A 212 13.80 -12.54 -5.65
C TYR A 212 12.92 -13.66 -5.07
N ASN A 213 13.53 -14.80 -4.75
CA ASN A 213 12.84 -15.98 -4.21
C ASN A 213 12.67 -15.93 -2.68
N GLU A 214 13.20 -14.90 -2.01
CA GLU A 214 13.07 -14.68 -0.57
C GLU A 214 12.08 -13.55 -0.23
N ILE A 215 11.48 -12.92 -1.25
CA ILE A 215 10.45 -11.88 -1.07
C ILE A 215 9.35 -12.01 -2.13
N GLN A 216 8.09 -11.93 -1.70
CA GLN A 216 6.94 -11.92 -2.58
C GLN A 216 5.94 -10.88 -2.14
N MET A 217 5.21 -10.33 -3.10
CA MET A 217 4.01 -9.55 -2.83
C MET A 217 2.79 -10.43 -3.05
N SER A 218 1.79 -10.28 -2.19
CA SER A 218 0.54 -11.03 -2.27
C SER A 218 -0.62 -10.09 -2.05
N TRP A 219 -1.71 -10.30 -2.77
CA TRP A 219 -2.96 -9.59 -2.53
C TRP A 219 -4.09 -10.59 -2.27
N THR A 220 -5.04 -10.16 -1.45
CA THR A 220 -6.17 -10.99 -0.99
C THR A 220 -7.49 -10.28 -1.22
N LEU A 221 -8.55 -11.08 -1.34
CA LEU A 221 -9.92 -10.58 -1.28
C LEU A 221 -10.76 -11.44 -0.35
N ASN A 222 -11.49 -10.76 0.53
CA ASN A 222 -12.49 -11.33 1.41
C ASN A 222 -13.79 -10.55 1.26
N TYR A 223 -14.89 -11.11 1.75
CA TYR A 223 -16.17 -10.40 1.85
C TYR A 223 -16.69 -10.45 3.28
N TYR A 224 -17.39 -9.38 3.68
CA TYR A 224 -18.00 -9.26 5.00
C TYR A 224 -19.40 -8.66 4.93
N ASN A 225 -20.23 -9.04 5.90
CA ASN A 225 -21.53 -8.46 6.11
C ASN A 225 -21.48 -7.53 7.34
N ILE A 226 -21.39 -6.23 7.09
CA ILE A 226 -21.34 -5.18 8.12
C ILE A 226 -22.73 -4.57 8.29
N GLN A 227 -23.21 -4.55 9.53
CA GLN A 227 -24.52 -4.03 9.90
C GLN A 227 -24.47 -2.54 10.24
N THR A 228 -23.49 -2.15 11.06
CA THR A 228 -23.34 -0.77 11.52
C THR A 228 -21.93 -0.29 11.25
N VAL A 229 -21.82 0.92 10.73
CA VAL A 229 -20.56 1.61 10.52
C VAL A 229 -20.59 2.86 11.39
N GLU A 230 -19.60 3.02 12.25
CA GLU A 230 -19.39 4.22 13.05
C GLU A 230 -17.98 4.73 12.76
N LEU A 231 -17.87 5.99 12.34
CA LEU A 231 -16.62 6.65 12.00
C LEU A 231 -16.59 8.00 12.72
N GLY A 232 -15.43 8.36 13.28
CA GLY A 232 -15.27 9.62 14.01
C GLY A 232 -16.18 9.76 15.23
N GLY A 233 -16.67 8.64 15.78
CA GLY A 233 -17.64 8.61 16.88
C GLY A 233 -19.10 8.85 16.46
N ARG A 234 -19.40 8.84 15.16
CA ARG A 234 -20.77 8.99 14.63
C ARG A 234 -21.17 7.81 13.77
N ALA A 235 -22.37 7.28 14.02
CA ALA A 235 -22.96 6.26 13.18
C ALA A 235 -23.24 6.81 11.77
N VAL A 236 -22.77 6.10 10.76
CA VAL A 236 -23.01 6.38 9.34
C VAL A 236 -23.74 5.20 8.72
N GLY A 237 -24.76 5.47 7.89
CA GLY A 237 -25.60 4.41 7.34
C GLY A 237 -24.86 3.44 6.42
N LYS A 238 -23.80 3.90 5.74
CA LYS A 238 -22.93 3.09 4.88
C LYS A 238 -21.53 3.69 4.81
N LEU A 239 -20.55 2.87 4.45
CA LEU A 239 -19.18 3.30 4.16
C LEU A 239 -19.16 4.08 2.83
N ASN A 240 -18.73 5.35 2.86
CA ASN A 240 -18.63 6.20 1.66
C ASN A 240 -17.18 6.52 1.22
N GLY A 241 -16.20 5.95 1.92
CA GLY A 241 -14.78 5.95 1.56
C GLY A 241 -14.16 4.62 1.96
N VAL A 242 -12.91 4.39 1.58
CA VAL A 242 -12.20 3.15 1.91
C VAL A 242 -11.70 3.24 3.35
N ILE A 243 -11.87 2.19 4.15
CA ILE A 243 -11.35 2.15 5.52
C ILE A 243 -10.34 1.01 5.63
N GLY A 244 -9.09 1.33 5.95
CA GLY A 244 -8.04 0.32 6.08
C GLY A 244 -7.17 0.43 7.31
N LYS A 245 -6.38 -0.62 7.54
CA LYS A 245 -5.48 -0.74 8.67
C LYS A 245 -4.27 -1.58 8.31
N SER A 246 -3.08 -1.08 8.68
CA SER A 246 -1.85 -1.88 8.70
C SER A 246 -1.80 -2.67 10.01
N SER A 247 -1.57 -3.97 9.89
CA SER A 247 -1.53 -4.90 11.02
C SER A 247 -0.85 -6.21 10.60
N ASN A 248 -0.16 -6.86 11.53
CA ASN A 248 0.46 -8.18 11.30
C ASN A 248 -0.57 -9.33 11.15
N ARG A 249 -1.85 -9.04 11.39
CA ARG A 249 -2.99 -9.95 11.23
C ARG A 249 -4.14 -9.19 10.59
N ASP A 250 -5.07 -9.91 9.99
CA ASP A 250 -6.29 -9.29 9.46
C ASP A 250 -7.12 -8.67 10.59
N PHE A 251 -7.09 -7.33 10.63
CA PHE A 251 -7.77 -6.50 11.64
C PHE A 251 -9.29 -6.66 11.64
N PHE A 252 -9.88 -7.05 10.51
CA PHE A 252 -11.32 -7.15 10.32
C PHE A 252 -11.86 -8.58 10.53
N THR A 253 -10.99 -9.53 10.88
CA THR A 253 -11.39 -10.91 11.24
C THR A 253 -12.58 -10.99 12.22
N PRO A 254 -12.72 -10.11 13.24
CA PRO A 254 -13.88 -10.13 14.12
C PRO A 254 -15.25 -9.99 13.42
N LEU A 255 -15.28 -9.46 12.19
CA LEU A 255 -16.51 -9.27 11.41
C LEU A 255 -17.11 -10.55 10.84
N VAL A 256 -16.39 -11.69 10.85
CA VAL A 256 -16.94 -13.00 10.42
C VAL A 256 -18.07 -13.48 11.34
N GLY A 257 -18.16 -12.95 12.58
CA GLY A 257 -19.23 -13.26 13.55
C GLY A 257 -20.09 -12.07 13.93
N ILE A 258 -20.76 -12.12 15.10
CA ILE A 258 -21.46 -10.97 15.72
C ILE A 258 -20.43 -10.03 16.40
N GLY A 259 -19.18 -10.09 15.95
CA GLY A 259 -18.07 -9.35 16.54
C GLY A 259 -18.08 -7.89 16.12
N GLN A 260 -17.29 -7.11 16.87
CA GLN A 260 -17.03 -5.71 16.57
C GLN A 260 -15.54 -5.53 16.29
N THR A 261 -15.24 -4.71 15.29
CA THR A 261 -13.90 -4.20 15.04
C THR A 261 -13.88 -2.74 15.52
N ILE A 262 -13.10 -2.47 16.57
CA ILE A 262 -12.97 -1.15 17.18
C ILE A 262 -11.51 -0.75 17.17
N GLY A 263 -11.21 0.48 16.76
CA GLY A 263 -9.86 1.03 16.83
C GLY A 263 -9.68 2.24 15.94
N THR A 264 -8.42 2.60 15.68
CA THR A 264 -8.06 3.67 14.74
C THR A 264 -7.55 3.05 13.45
N GLY A 265 -8.12 3.48 12.32
CA GLY A 265 -7.59 3.15 11.00
C GLY A 265 -7.69 4.33 10.06
N VAL A 266 -7.43 4.07 8.80
CA VAL A 266 -7.25 5.11 7.79
C VAL A 266 -8.47 5.17 6.89
N LEU A 267 -9.10 6.34 6.86
CA LEU A 267 -10.04 6.72 5.82
C LEU A 267 -9.27 7.20 4.59
N ALA A 268 -9.40 6.44 3.51
CA ALA A 268 -8.87 6.79 2.22
C ALA A 268 -9.97 7.26 1.26
N GLY A 269 -9.65 8.33 0.54
CA GLY A 269 -10.50 8.94 -0.48
C GLY A 269 -9.78 8.98 -1.81
N ILE A 270 -10.48 8.58 -2.88
CA ILE A 270 -9.97 8.64 -4.25
C ILE A 270 -10.91 9.50 -5.09
N GLY A 271 -10.30 10.40 -5.85
CA GLY A 271 -10.96 11.27 -6.81
C GLY A 271 -11.26 12.68 -6.30
N ARG A 272 -11.28 13.64 -7.22
CA ARG A 272 -11.49 15.07 -6.94
C ARG A 272 -12.85 15.36 -6.31
N ASP A 273 -13.86 14.59 -6.68
CA ASP A 273 -15.23 14.75 -6.20
C ASP A 273 -15.49 13.98 -4.89
N PHE A 274 -14.45 13.43 -4.25
CA PHE A 274 -14.60 12.70 -3.00
C PHE A 274 -15.25 13.58 -1.91
N ILE A 275 -14.79 14.82 -1.75
CA ILE A 275 -15.32 15.75 -0.74
C ILE A 275 -16.72 16.23 -1.10
N THR A 276 -16.93 16.66 -2.35
CA THR A 276 -18.23 17.19 -2.80
C THR A 276 -19.32 16.13 -2.69
N ASN A 277 -19.07 14.89 -3.10
CA ASN A 277 -20.02 13.78 -2.98
C ASN A 277 -20.38 13.41 -1.54
N ASN A 278 -19.45 13.67 -0.61
CA ASN A 278 -19.61 13.38 0.81
C ASN A 278 -20.08 14.57 1.64
N THR A 279 -20.26 15.74 1.03
CA THR A 279 -20.82 16.91 1.72
C THR A 279 -22.34 16.76 1.88
N VAL A 280 -22.86 17.09 3.06
CA VAL A 280 -24.30 17.23 3.33
C VAL A 280 -24.64 18.72 3.43
N ASP A 281 -23.91 19.44 4.28
CA ASP A 281 -24.04 20.90 4.42
C ASP A 281 -22.64 21.54 4.49
N LYS A 282 -22.36 22.44 3.54
CA LYS A 282 -21.08 23.16 3.43
C LYS A 282 -20.87 24.18 4.55
N ASN A 283 -21.94 24.71 5.14
CA ASN A 283 -21.86 25.79 6.12
C ASN A 283 -21.59 25.27 7.54
N THR A 284 -21.97 24.02 7.81
CA THR A 284 -21.80 23.38 9.13
C THR A 284 -20.70 22.31 9.13
N GLY A 285 -20.19 21.93 7.95
CA GLY A 285 -19.26 20.82 7.77
C GLY A 285 -19.92 19.44 7.89
N GLU A 286 -21.25 19.37 7.91
CA GLU A 286 -21.97 18.10 7.95
C GLU A 286 -21.64 17.26 6.70
N ASN A 287 -21.31 15.99 6.91
CA ASN A 287 -20.78 15.11 5.88
C ASN A 287 -21.28 13.67 6.02
N LYS A 288 -20.99 12.83 5.04
CA LYS A 288 -21.36 11.39 4.99
C LYS A 288 -20.23 10.46 5.45
N LEU A 289 -19.08 11.01 5.87
CA LEU A 289 -17.88 10.27 6.26
C LEU A 289 -17.79 9.98 7.76
N GLY A 290 -18.72 10.53 8.55
CA GLY A 290 -18.69 10.41 10.02
C GLY A 290 -17.71 11.37 10.70
N LEU A 291 -16.95 12.16 9.94
CA LEU A 291 -16.00 13.14 10.49
C LEU A 291 -16.74 14.30 11.18
N SER A 292 -16.09 14.93 12.16
CA SER A 292 -16.59 16.17 12.75
C SER A 292 -16.57 17.30 11.71
N GLY A 293 -17.48 18.28 11.86
CA GLY A 293 -17.60 19.38 10.90
C GLY A 293 -16.28 20.12 10.67
N ARG A 294 -15.58 20.44 11.76
CA ARG A 294 -14.26 21.10 11.71
C ARG A 294 -13.22 20.28 10.94
N VAL A 295 -13.12 18.96 11.19
CA VAL A 295 -12.17 18.08 10.50
C VAL A 295 -12.50 17.98 9.01
N PHE A 296 -13.78 17.88 8.65
CA PHE A 296 -14.22 17.82 7.27
C PHE A 296 -13.98 19.14 6.51
N GLU A 297 -14.24 20.29 7.13
CA GLU A 297 -13.92 21.60 6.56
C GLU A 297 -12.42 21.78 6.32
N ASP A 298 -11.59 21.39 7.30
CA ASP A 298 -10.14 21.46 7.21
C ASP A 298 -9.61 20.57 6.08
N LEU A 299 -10.19 19.36 5.94
CA LEU A 299 -9.89 18.45 4.85
C LEU A 299 -10.27 19.05 3.48
N SER A 300 -11.48 19.61 3.37
CA SER A 300 -12.00 20.25 2.16
C SER A 300 -11.12 21.41 1.69
N LYS A 301 -10.70 22.27 2.62
CA LYS A 301 -9.75 23.38 2.36
C LYS A 301 -8.39 22.84 1.91
N GLY A 302 -7.87 21.83 2.61
CA GLY A 302 -6.59 21.20 2.26
C GLY A 302 -6.55 20.65 0.83
N ILE A 303 -7.62 19.93 0.43
CA ILE A 303 -7.78 19.42 -0.94
C ILE A 303 -7.85 20.54 -1.97
N SER A 304 -8.64 21.57 -1.71
CA SER A 304 -8.79 22.71 -2.63
C SER A 304 -7.45 23.44 -2.85
N SER A 305 -6.67 23.63 -1.78
CA SER A 305 -5.31 24.19 -1.87
C SER A 305 -4.36 23.28 -2.66
N ALA A 306 -4.39 21.97 -2.42
CA ALA A 306 -3.51 21.03 -3.10
C ALA A 306 -3.81 20.93 -4.61
N LEU A 307 -5.10 20.97 -4.99
CA LEU A 307 -5.53 21.08 -6.40
C LEU A 307 -5.01 22.36 -7.07
N SER A 308 -5.05 23.49 -6.35
CA SER A 308 -4.51 24.77 -6.82
C SER A 308 -2.98 24.71 -7.01
N ALA A 309 -2.27 24.02 -6.10
CA ALA A 309 -0.83 23.83 -6.21
C ALA A 309 -0.45 22.96 -7.43
N ALA A 310 -1.22 21.90 -7.71
CA ALA A 310 -0.99 21.03 -8.85
C ALA A 310 -1.14 21.75 -10.20
N SER A 311 -1.99 22.79 -10.29
CA SER A 311 -2.14 23.62 -11.48
C SER A 311 -1.08 24.72 -11.63
N GLY A 312 -0.04 24.74 -10.78
CA GLY A 312 1.12 25.62 -10.89
C GLY A 312 1.10 26.84 -9.97
N ASN A 313 -0.02 27.12 -9.31
CA ASN A 313 -0.13 28.15 -8.29
C ASN A 313 0.03 27.51 -6.92
N LEU A 314 1.26 27.31 -6.42
CA LEU A 314 1.44 26.87 -5.04
C LEU A 314 0.90 27.96 -4.10
N PRO A 315 -0.26 27.78 -3.45
CA PRO A 315 -0.62 28.68 -2.38
C PRO A 315 0.36 28.39 -1.24
N GLY A 316 0.81 29.40 -0.49
CA GLY A 316 1.58 29.20 0.74
C GLY A 316 0.81 28.46 1.86
N ALA A 317 -0.27 27.74 1.51
CA ALA A 317 -1.30 27.26 2.40
C ALA A 317 -1.87 25.88 2.00
N VAL A 318 -1.02 24.87 1.77
CA VAL A 318 -1.43 23.44 1.77
C VAL A 318 -1.70 22.98 3.21
N MET A 319 -2.44 23.78 3.99
CA MET A 319 -2.26 23.84 5.45
C MET A 319 -2.67 22.58 6.22
N LYS A 320 -3.43 21.62 5.69
CA LYS A 320 -4.04 20.59 6.57
C LYS A 320 -4.16 19.16 6.03
N LEU A 321 -3.51 18.86 4.89
CA LEU A 321 -3.38 17.47 4.45
C LEU A 321 -2.12 16.85 5.05
N PHE A 322 -2.25 15.66 5.62
CA PHE A 322 -1.13 14.92 6.23
C PHE A 322 -0.48 14.00 5.20
N SER A 323 -1.31 13.20 4.55
CA SER A 323 -0.89 12.31 3.47
C SER A 323 -1.86 12.39 2.30
N ALA A 324 -1.35 12.83 1.14
CA ALA A 324 -2.11 12.88 -0.10
C ALA A 324 -1.21 12.87 -1.33
N ILE A 325 -1.77 12.41 -2.45
CA ILE A 325 -1.20 12.50 -3.79
C ILE A 325 -2.21 13.25 -4.65
N VAL A 326 -1.77 14.28 -5.35
CA VAL A 326 -2.62 15.12 -6.19
C VAL A 326 -2.02 15.30 -7.58
N GLY A 327 -2.86 15.16 -8.60
CA GLY A 327 -2.49 15.45 -9.98
C GLY A 327 -1.90 14.25 -10.74
N GLY A 328 -1.10 14.58 -11.75
CA GLY A 328 -0.54 13.61 -12.70
C GLY A 328 -1.44 13.24 -13.87
N SER A 329 -2.62 13.84 -14.02
CA SER A 329 -3.47 13.69 -15.22
C SER A 329 -4.39 14.91 -15.39
N SER A 330 -4.91 15.11 -16.61
CA SER A 330 -5.79 16.24 -16.93
C SER A 330 -7.01 16.37 -16.03
N GLU A 331 -7.49 15.26 -15.46
CA GLU A 331 -8.63 15.25 -14.54
C GLU A 331 -8.24 15.54 -13.08
N THR A 332 -6.94 15.63 -12.78
CA THR A 332 -6.31 15.92 -11.48
C THR A 332 -6.86 15.03 -10.35
N PRO A 333 -6.57 13.71 -10.38
CA PRO A 333 -7.01 12.78 -9.37
C PRO A 333 -6.37 13.09 -8.02
N ILE A 334 -7.08 12.72 -6.96
CA ILE A 334 -6.62 12.82 -5.58
C ILE A 334 -6.62 11.43 -4.97
N SER A 335 -5.59 11.08 -4.22
CA SER A 335 -5.59 9.98 -3.27
C SER A 335 -5.18 10.54 -1.91
N MET A 336 -5.93 10.26 -0.86
CA MET A 336 -5.64 10.80 0.47
C MET A 336 -5.84 9.75 1.56
N SER A 337 -5.24 9.99 2.73
CA SER A 337 -5.35 9.14 3.91
C SER A 337 -5.49 10.01 5.17
N LEU A 338 -6.45 9.65 6.02
CA LEU A 338 -6.75 10.35 7.28
C LEU A 338 -7.02 9.32 8.40
N ASP A 339 -6.42 9.52 9.56
CA ASP A 339 -6.71 8.67 10.71
C ASP A 339 -8.10 8.97 11.26
N VAL A 340 -8.87 7.91 11.49
CA VAL A 340 -10.24 7.98 12.00
C VAL A 340 -10.48 6.87 13.02
N ASN A 341 -11.15 7.23 14.12
CA ASN A 341 -11.70 6.23 15.04
C ASN A 341 -12.86 5.51 14.35
N MET A 342 -12.82 4.19 14.35
CA MET A 342 -13.83 3.35 13.73
C MET A 342 -14.42 2.36 14.71
N LYS A 343 -15.69 2.04 14.50
CA LYS A 343 -16.37 0.88 15.05
C LYS A 343 -17.26 0.27 13.98
N LEU A 344 -16.95 -0.95 13.59
CA LEU A 344 -17.70 -1.75 12.62
C LEU A 344 -18.31 -2.95 13.33
N THR A 345 -19.61 -3.18 13.14
CA THR A 345 -20.31 -4.34 13.73
C THR A 345 -20.72 -5.30 12.63
N GLY A 346 -20.27 -6.55 12.73
CA GLY A 346 -20.69 -7.63 11.84
C GLY A 346 -22.14 -8.04 12.07
N THR A 347 -22.78 -8.58 11.04
CA THR A 347 -24.17 -9.07 11.13
C THR A 347 -24.32 -10.42 11.84
N GLY A 348 -23.22 -11.12 12.15
CA GLY A 348 -23.27 -12.52 12.60
C GLY A 348 -23.50 -13.55 11.49
N LYS A 349 -23.56 -13.12 10.23
CA LYS A 349 -23.66 -13.98 9.04
C LYS A 349 -22.35 -13.95 8.25
N GLU A 350 -22.22 -14.94 7.37
CA GLU A 350 -21.12 -15.23 6.43
C GLU A 350 -20.13 -14.08 6.17
N GLY A 351 -18.86 -14.35 6.41
CA GLY A 351 -17.70 -13.74 5.76
C GLY A 351 -16.79 -14.85 5.23
N GLY A 352 -16.00 -14.57 4.20
CA GLY A 352 -15.20 -15.61 3.56
C GLY A 352 -14.18 -15.08 2.57
N ALA A 353 -13.26 -15.96 2.18
CA ALA A 353 -12.26 -15.66 1.16
C ALA A 353 -12.83 -15.84 -0.24
N PHE A 354 -12.35 -15.02 -1.18
CA PHE A 354 -12.68 -15.18 -2.58
C PHE A 354 -11.90 -16.34 -3.18
N PRO A 355 -12.55 -17.14 -4.07
CA PRO A 355 -11.84 -18.15 -4.85
C PRO A 355 -10.65 -17.55 -5.60
N SER A 356 -9.54 -18.29 -5.64
CA SER A 356 -8.29 -17.87 -6.28
C SER A 356 -7.56 -16.70 -5.60
N THR A 357 -7.87 -16.40 -4.34
CA THR A 357 -7.07 -15.50 -3.49
C THR A 357 -6.61 -16.19 -2.20
N PRO A 358 -5.41 -15.89 -1.65
CA PRO A 358 -4.42 -14.91 -2.12
C PRO A 358 -3.84 -15.21 -3.50
N SER A 359 -3.45 -14.16 -4.21
CA SER A 359 -2.66 -14.22 -5.44
C SER A 359 -1.30 -13.56 -5.18
N SER A 360 -0.21 -14.27 -5.45
CA SER A 360 1.15 -13.75 -5.25
C SER A 360 1.89 -13.53 -6.56
N PHE A 361 2.82 -12.58 -6.52
CA PHE A 361 3.73 -12.26 -7.62
C PHE A 361 5.09 -11.82 -7.08
N TRP A 362 6.12 -11.95 -7.91
CA TRP A 362 7.48 -11.54 -7.57
C TRP A 362 7.56 -10.03 -7.28
N VAL A 363 8.46 -9.58 -6.42
CA VAL A 363 8.55 -8.14 -6.13
C VAL A 363 9.40 -7.44 -7.21
N PRO A 364 8.84 -6.48 -7.98
CA PRO A 364 9.58 -5.74 -8.99
C PRO A 364 10.73 -4.92 -8.39
N GLY A 365 11.90 -4.96 -9.03
CA GLY A 365 13.13 -4.34 -8.52
C GLY A 365 14.08 -5.31 -7.81
N THR A 366 13.65 -6.56 -7.59
CA THR A 366 14.55 -7.67 -7.28
C THR A 366 15.14 -8.27 -8.56
N PHE A 367 16.25 -9.01 -8.43
CA PHE A 367 16.83 -9.75 -9.55
C PHE A 367 16.01 -11.01 -9.86
N ILE A 368 14.99 -10.88 -10.72
CA ILE A 368 14.13 -12.00 -11.16
C ILE A 368 14.71 -12.58 -12.46
N PRO A 369 15.21 -13.83 -12.47
CA PRO A 369 15.73 -14.45 -13.68
C PRO A 369 14.58 -14.78 -14.65
N SER A 370 14.87 -14.80 -15.96
CA SER A 370 13.88 -15.08 -17.01
C SER A 370 13.26 -16.47 -16.95
N ASN A 371 13.88 -17.39 -16.21
CA ASN A 371 13.39 -18.76 -16.00
C ASN A 371 12.70 -18.95 -14.63
N ALA A 372 12.50 -17.88 -13.85
CA ALA A 372 11.80 -17.94 -12.57
C ALA A 372 10.41 -18.55 -12.73
N VAL A 373 9.96 -19.34 -11.75
CA VAL A 373 8.62 -19.96 -11.80
C VAL A 373 7.54 -18.88 -11.68
N GLY A 374 6.47 -18.98 -12.48
CA GLY A 374 5.32 -18.07 -12.38
C GLY A 374 5.45 -16.81 -13.22
N TYR A 375 4.63 -15.80 -12.93
CA TYR A 375 4.56 -14.57 -13.73
C TYR A 375 5.72 -13.63 -13.46
N ILE A 376 6.43 -13.22 -14.52
CA ILE A 376 7.52 -12.23 -14.46
C ILE A 376 6.94 -10.83 -14.76
N PRO A 377 7.26 -9.80 -13.96
CA PRO A 377 6.74 -8.45 -14.19
C PRO A 377 7.20 -7.89 -15.53
N LEU A 378 6.30 -7.17 -16.21
CA LEU A 378 6.63 -6.39 -17.40
C LEU A 378 7.48 -5.16 -17.05
N TYR A 379 7.21 -4.56 -15.90
CA TYR A 379 8.01 -3.48 -15.33
C TYR A 379 8.82 -4.03 -14.14
N ASN A 380 10.05 -4.51 -14.38
CA ASN A 380 10.92 -5.02 -13.32
C ASN A 380 11.95 -3.98 -12.84
N LYS A 381 11.47 -2.96 -12.12
CA LYS A 381 12.30 -1.91 -11.52
C LYS A 381 11.78 -1.58 -10.12
N PRO A 382 12.61 -1.01 -9.21
CA PRO A 382 12.15 -0.61 -7.90
C PRO A 382 10.92 0.30 -7.97
N LEU A 383 9.89 -0.04 -7.20
CA LEU A 383 8.65 0.72 -7.10
C LEU A 383 8.75 1.88 -6.09
N GLY A 384 7.72 2.71 -6.01
CA GLY A 384 7.64 3.88 -5.14
C GLY A 384 8.49 5.07 -5.60
N VAL A 385 8.17 6.27 -5.10
CA VAL A 385 8.84 7.52 -5.51
C VAL A 385 9.94 7.94 -4.53
N LEU A 386 9.64 7.85 -3.24
CA LEU A 386 10.51 8.35 -2.18
C LEU A 386 10.39 7.50 -0.91
N TYR A 387 11.38 7.68 -0.05
CA TYR A 387 11.53 7.01 1.24
C TYR A 387 12.27 7.93 2.21
N LEU A 388 11.98 7.82 3.51
CA LEU A 388 12.74 8.52 4.54
C LEU A 388 13.72 7.54 5.19
N ARG A 389 15.02 7.77 5.02
CA ARG A 389 16.09 6.82 5.37
C ARG A 389 16.11 6.45 6.84
N GLU A 390 15.97 7.44 7.69
CA GLU A 390 16.06 7.33 9.13
C GLU A 390 15.24 8.45 9.76
N LYS A 391 14.89 8.29 11.04
CA LYS A 391 13.99 9.20 11.73
C LYS A 391 14.76 10.47 12.09
N PRO A 392 14.40 11.65 11.54
CA PRO A 392 15.09 12.89 11.86
C PRO A 392 14.90 13.25 13.33
N VAL A 393 15.91 13.91 13.91
CA VAL A 393 15.85 14.42 15.29
C VAL A 393 15.76 15.94 15.25
N MET A 394 14.67 16.49 15.77
CA MET A 394 14.50 17.92 15.97
C MET A 394 15.16 18.36 17.27
N LYS A 395 16.17 19.21 17.17
CA LYS A 395 16.86 19.78 18.34
C LYS A 395 16.15 21.02 18.83
N ILE A 396 15.80 21.05 20.12
CA ILE A 396 15.20 22.19 20.79
C ILE A 396 16.22 22.72 21.79
N THR A 397 16.66 23.96 21.57
CA THR A 397 17.75 24.59 22.34
C THR A 397 17.29 25.83 23.11
N GLU A 398 16.06 26.30 22.87
CA GLU A 398 15.52 27.54 23.44
C GLU A 398 14.29 27.20 24.28
N PHE A 399 14.30 27.62 25.55
CA PHE A 399 13.16 27.47 26.45
C PHE A 399 13.11 28.60 27.47
N ASP A 400 11.90 28.95 27.91
CA ASP A 400 11.63 29.84 29.04
C ASP A 400 10.99 29.03 30.18
N GLU A 401 11.32 29.39 31.43
CA GLU A 401 10.60 28.93 32.61
C GLU A 401 9.65 30.03 33.08
N LEU A 402 8.37 29.72 33.13
CA LEU A 402 7.34 30.56 33.74
C LEU A 402 7.07 30.05 35.15
N GLU A 403 7.18 30.96 36.10
CA GLU A 403 6.77 30.72 37.48
C GLU A 403 5.26 30.96 37.61
N GLU A 404 4.55 29.95 38.12
CA GLU A 404 3.11 30.01 38.37
C GLU A 404 2.84 29.72 39.86
N TRP A 405 1.76 30.31 40.36
CA TRP A 405 1.30 30.09 41.73
C TRP A 405 -0.07 29.43 41.67
N GLU A 406 -0.15 28.18 42.12
CA GLU A 406 -1.38 27.39 42.11
C GLU A 406 -1.84 27.08 43.53
N LEU A 407 -3.15 26.92 43.74
CA LEU A 407 -3.68 26.43 45.01
C LEU A 407 -3.25 24.99 45.21
N ASP A 408 -2.76 24.67 46.42
CA ASP A 408 -2.33 23.34 46.81
C ASP A 408 -3.46 22.33 46.52
N PRO A 409 -3.26 21.38 45.59
CA PRO A 409 -4.32 20.46 45.18
C PRO A 409 -4.70 19.44 46.28
N GLN A 410 -3.87 19.28 47.32
CA GLN A 410 -4.10 18.38 48.44
C GLN A 410 -4.83 19.07 49.60
N TYR A 411 -4.54 20.36 49.84
CA TYR A 411 -5.03 21.08 51.01
C TYR A 411 -5.99 22.24 50.68
N GLY A 412 -5.95 22.79 49.47
CA GLY A 412 -6.92 23.75 48.93
C GLY A 412 -6.90 25.15 49.55
N HIS A 413 -5.90 25.47 50.38
CA HIS A 413 -5.78 26.77 51.05
C HIS A 413 -4.39 27.41 50.93
N ASP A 414 -3.35 26.63 50.66
CA ASP A 414 -1.99 27.14 50.49
C ASP A 414 -1.70 27.40 49.01
N MET A 415 -0.85 28.39 48.71
CA MET A 415 -0.33 28.61 47.36
C MET A 415 1.00 27.87 47.21
N ILE A 416 1.10 26.99 46.22
CA ILE A 416 2.34 26.31 45.85
C ILE A 416 2.94 26.95 44.60
N ARG A 417 4.26 27.01 44.55
CA ARG A 417 5.03 27.51 43.41
C ARG A 417 5.20 26.37 42.41
N THR A 418 4.66 26.52 41.21
CA THR A 418 4.84 25.60 40.09
C THR A 418 5.67 26.28 38.98
N TYR A 419 6.29 25.47 38.13
CA TYR A 419 7.06 25.97 36.98
C TYR A 419 6.52 25.33 35.71
N THR A 420 6.10 26.17 34.78
CA THR A 420 5.68 25.77 33.43
C THR A 420 6.77 26.16 32.45
N ARG A 421 7.27 25.20 31.65
CA ARG A 421 8.30 25.48 30.63
C ARG A 421 7.67 25.65 29.25
N ILE A 422 8.13 26.67 28.53
CA ILE A 422 7.80 26.91 27.12
C ILE A 422 9.03 26.58 26.29
N CYS A 423 8.92 25.62 25.38
CA CYS A 423 9.96 25.23 24.45
C CYS A 423 9.73 25.91 23.10
N TYR A 424 10.72 26.65 22.60
CA TYR A 424 10.63 27.30 21.30
C TYR A 424 11.05 26.35 20.19
N LEU A 425 10.17 26.18 19.19
CA LEU A 425 10.41 25.27 18.08
C LEU A 425 11.24 25.96 17.00
N PRO A 426 12.09 25.22 16.26
CA PRO A 426 12.89 25.80 15.20
C PRO A 426 11.99 26.46 14.14
N LYS A 427 12.22 27.75 13.86
CA LYS A 427 11.47 28.50 12.83
C LYS A 427 11.69 27.95 11.42
N LYS A 428 12.80 27.26 11.19
CA LYS A 428 13.15 26.61 9.93
C LYS A 428 13.65 25.20 10.23
N ILE A 429 13.12 24.25 9.47
CA ILE A 429 13.59 22.87 9.45
C ILE A 429 14.02 22.54 8.02
N ASP A 430 15.08 21.75 7.88
CA ASP A 430 15.44 21.13 6.61
C ASP A 430 15.93 19.71 6.84
N PHE A 431 15.05 18.77 6.56
CA PHE A 431 15.31 17.34 6.62
C PHE A 431 15.41 16.72 5.22
N SER A 432 15.67 17.53 4.17
CA SER A 432 15.78 17.03 2.80
C SER A 432 16.86 15.96 2.63
N SER A 433 17.95 16.03 3.42
CA SER A 433 19.05 15.06 3.39
C SER A 433 18.65 13.65 3.83
N TYR A 434 17.53 13.52 4.55
CA TYR A 434 16.96 12.24 5.00
C TYR A 434 16.05 11.61 3.94
N LEU A 435 15.56 12.41 2.99
CA LEU A 435 14.66 11.97 1.94
C LEU A 435 15.46 11.34 0.79
N VAL A 436 15.19 10.07 0.52
CA VAL A 436 15.79 9.30 -0.57
C VAL A 436 14.78 9.20 -1.70
N ILE A 437 15.19 9.60 -2.90
CA ILE A 437 14.37 9.52 -4.11
C ILE A 437 14.76 8.28 -4.91
N ASN A 438 13.78 7.55 -5.42
CA ASN A 438 14.01 6.40 -6.29
C ASN A 438 14.80 6.83 -7.54
N PRO A 439 16.00 6.25 -7.80
CA PRO A 439 16.83 6.61 -8.94
C PRO A 439 16.14 6.37 -10.29
N GLU A 440 15.24 5.38 -10.39
CA GLU A 440 14.47 5.15 -11.63
C GLU A 440 13.50 6.30 -11.92
N VAL A 441 12.95 6.95 -10.90
CA VAL A 441 12.10 8.14 -11.07
C VAL A 441 12.93 9.33 -11.52
N LEU A 442 14.13 9.53 -10.96
CA LEU A 442 15.04 10.61 -11.37
C LEU A 442 15.50 10.50 -12.83
N LYS A 443 15.49 9.30 -13.41
CA LYS A 443 15.77 9.12 -14.85
C LYS A 443 14.68 9.76 -15.72
N VAL A 444 13.42 9.69 -15.31
CA VAL A 444 12.25 10.10 -16.11
C VAL A 444 11.54 11.38 -15.64
N ALA A 445 11.82 11.85 -14.43
CA ALA A 445 11.20 13.03 -13.85
C ALA A 445 12.21 13.86 -13.03
N LYS A 446 11.91 15.15 -12.86
CA LYS A 446 12.53 16.02 -11.86
C LYS A 446 11.72 15.93 -10.56
N VAL A 447 12.40 15.78 -9.43
CA VAL A 447 11.77 15.68 -8.11
C VAL A 447 12.27 16.82 -7.24
N GLU A 448 11.36 17.61 -6.68
CA GLU A 448 11.67 18.83 -5.93
C GLU A 448 10.90 18.87 -4.61
N VAL A 449 11.61 19.07 -3.49
CA VAL A 449 10.97 19.39 -2.21
C VAL A 449 10.59 20.87 -2.26
N LEU A 450 9.29 21.14 -2.28
CA LEU A 450 8.76 22.51 -2.36
C LEU A 450 8.65 23.15 -0.98
N GLN A 451 8.27 22.35 0.02
CA GLN A 451 8.00 22.83 1.38
C GLN A 451 8.17 21.70 2.40
N GLN A 452 8.56 22.10 3.60
CA GLN A 452 8.61 21.25 4.79
C GLN A 452 7.89 21.96 5.93
N ASP A 453 6.96 21.27 6.59
CA ASP A 453 6.21 21.81 7.72
C ASP A 453 6.41 20.95 8.96
N LEU A 454 6.66 21.60 10.10
CA LEU A 454 6.61 20.94 11.41
C LEU A 454 5.15 20.80 11.84
N ILE A 455 4.78 19.61 12.27
CA ILE A 455 3.42 19.24 12.65
C ILE A 455 3.40 18.63 14.03
N LYS A 456 2.47 19.06 14.89
CA LYS A 456 2.13 18.36 16.12
C LYS A 456 1.06 17.32 15.82
N ILE A 457 1.44 16.04 15.88
CA ILE A 457 0.63 14.93 15.35
C ILE A 457 -0.74 14.85 16.04
N HIS A 458 -0.78 15.02 17.36
CA HIS A 458 -2.01 14.87 18.14
C HIS A 458 -3.06 15.96 17.86
N THR A 459 -2.65 17.22 17.87
CA THR A 459 -3.56 18.37 17.66
C THR A 459 -3.76 18.71 16.18
N LYS A 460 -2.95 18.09 15.31
CA LYS A 460 -2.88 18.36 13.87
C LYS A 460 -2.51 19.81 13.53
N GLU A 461 -1.86 20.49 14.46
CA GLU A 461 -1.41 21.87 14.31
C GLU A 461 -0.11 21.93 13.52
N ILE A 462 0.00 22.95 12.68
CA ILE A 462 1.16 23.20 11.84
C ILE A 462 1.67 24.61 12.08
N ASN A 463 2.95 24.86 11.74
CA ASN A 463 3.60 26.16 11.92
C ASN A 463 3.59 26.65 13.38
N LEU A 464 3.69 25.70 14.33
CA LEU A 464 3.90 26.02 15.73
C LEU A 464 5.26 26.69 15.91
N THR A 465 5.28 27.79 16.67
CA THR A 465 6.51 28.52 17.00
C THR A 465 7.02 28.19 18.41
N TYR A 466 6.14 27.65 19.27
CA TYR A 466 6.45 27.20 20.61
C TYR A 466 5.49 26.06 21.01
N ASP A 467 5.84 25.32 22.05
CA ASP A 467 4.96 24.36 22.73
C ASP A 467 5.24 24.31 24.23
N TYR A 468 4.24 23.89 25.00
CA TYR A 468 4.38 23.67 26.43
C TYR A 468 5.07 22.33 26.68
N CYS A 469 6.14 22.33 27.47
CA CYS A 469 6.98 21.15 27.76
C CYS A 469 7.13 20.91 29.27
N PRO A 470 6.04 20.59 30.00
CA PRO A 470 6.11 20.35 31.43
C PRO A 470 7.00 19.12 31.70
N SER A 471 8.00 19.31 32.56
CA SER A 471 8.84 18.21 33.06
C SER A 471 9.64 17.44 32.00
N GLY A 472 9.99 18.08 30.88
CA GLY A 472 10.91 17.53 29.87
C GLY A 472 10.29 16.57 28.85
N TRP A 473 8.96 16.49 28.77
CA TRP A 473 8.27 15.70 27.75
C TRP A 473 7.50 16.61 26.79
N LEU A 474 7.64 16.32 25.50
CA LEU A 474 6.87 16.92 24.43
C LEU A 474 5.98 15.87 23.75
N PHE A 475 4.87 16.36 23.20
CA PHE A 475 3.99 15.54 22.36
C PHE A 475 4.71 15.10 21.06
N PRO A 476 4.27 14.01 20.42
CA PRO A 476 4.85 13.57 19.16
C PRO A 476 4.76 14.61 18.05
N TYR A 477 5.88 14.81 17.36
CA TYR A 477 6.01 15.67 16.20
C TYR A 477 6.18 14.86 14.91
N GLY A 478 5.86 15.49 13.79
CA GLY A 478 6.21 15.01 12.47
C GLY A 478 6.69 16.13 11.56
N VAL A 479 7.39 15.75 10.50
CA VAL A 479 7.71 16.61 9.36
C VAL A 479 6.84 16.22 8.19
N ARG A 480 6.16 17.19 7.59
CA ARG A 480 5.43 17.01 6.34
C ARG A 480 6.25 17.55 5.18
N PHE A 481 6.52 16.69 4.21
CA PHE A 481 7.11 17.06 2.93
C PHE A 481 6.04 17.30 1.89
N ILE A 482 6.18 18.39 1.13
CA ILE A 482 5.44 18.63 -0.12
C ILE A 482 6.44 18.49 -1.26
N VAL A 483 6.31 17.41 -2.03
CA VAL A 483 7.25 17.03 -3.08
C VAL A 483 6.54 17.11 -4.43
N LYS A 484 7.14 17.84 -5.38
CA LYS A 484 6.67 17.90 -6.76
C LYS A 484 7.47 16.93 -7.62
N VAL A 485 6.75 16.13 -8.39
CA VAL A 485 7.31 15.25 -9.42
C VAL A 485 6.89 15.78 -10.77
N SER A 486 7.86 16.27 -11.54
CA SER A 486 7.67 16.85 -12.87
C SER A 486 8.28 15.94 -13.93
N PRO A 487 7.46 15.21 -14.70
CA PRO A 487 7.93 14.38 -15.80
C PRO A 487 8.78 15.15 -16.82
N LYS A 488 9.85 14.53 -17.32
CA LYS A 488 10.75 15.16 -18.31
C LYS A 488 10.15 15.20 -19.72
N ASP A 489 9.12 14.40 -19.97
CA ASP A 489 8.37 14.35 -21.24
C ASP A 489 7.35 15.48 -21.39
N GLY A 490 7.23 16.38 -20.40
CA GLY A 490 6.28 17.49 -20.41
C GLY A 490 4.86 17.13 -19.99
N SER A 491 4.61 15.88 -19.59
CA SER A 491 3.33 15.48 -18.99
C SER A 491 3.10 16.18 -17.64
N GLN A 492 1.86 16.10 -17.15
CA GLN A 492 1.45 16.87 -15.97
C GLN A 492 2.18 16.42 -14.70
N SER A 493 2.54 17.41 -13.88
CA SER A 493 3.21 17.14 -12.61
C SER A 493 2.26 16.53 -11.58
N SER A 494 2.84 15.82 -10.62
CA SER A 494 2.16 15.33 -9.42
C SER A 494 2.72 16.02 -8.17
N ILE A 495 1.87 16.22 -7.16
CA ILE A 495 2.24 16.68 -5.84
C ILE A 495 2.03 15.55 -4.84
N LEU A 496 3.08 15.19 -4.12
CA LEU A 496 3.09 14.19 -3.06
C LEU A 496 3.22 14.93 -1.74
N ILE A 497 2.25 14.76 -0.86
CA ILE A 497 2.21 15.30 0.50
C ILE A 497 2.36 14.12 1.44
N LYS A 498 3.44 14.09 2.21
CA LYS A 498 3.73 12.97 3.14
C LYS A 498 4.24 13.48 4.47
N THR A 499 3.58 13.07 5.55
CA THR A 499 4.01 13.33 6.93
C THR A 499 4.75 12.12 7.48
N PHE A 500 5.89 12.35 8.12
CA PHE A 500 6.69 11.34 8.82
C PHE A 500 6.84 11.72 10.28
N ASN A 501 6.75 10.75 11.18
CA ASN A 501 7.06 10.97 12.59
C ASN A 501 8.55 11.31 12.74
N ILE A 502 8.86 12.26 13.62
CA ILE A 502 10.24 12.64 13.96
C ILE A 502 10.48 12.48 15.46
N ASP A 503 11.75 12.37 15.84
CA ASP A 503 12.15 12.43 17.23
C ASP A 503 12.51 13.88 17.59
N TYR A 504 12.61 14.15 18.89
CA TYR A 504 13.10 15.42 19.40
C TYR A 504 14.12 15.20 20.51
N GLU A 505 14.99 16.19 20.67
CA GLU A 505 15.99 16.23 21.72
C GLU A 505 15.95 17.62 22.37
N LEU A 506 15.75 17.65 23.68
CA LEU A 506 15.85 18.87 24.49
C LEU A 506 17.32 19.05 24.89
N ILE A 507 17.97 20.10 24.40
CA ILE A 507 19.37 20.40 24.68
C ILE A 507 19.41 21.45 25.78
N GLY A 508 20.13 21.16 26.87
CA GLY A 508 20.21 22.02 28.05
C GLY A 508 19.29 21.62 29.21
N PHE A 509 18.69 20.43 29.13
CA PHE A 509 18.04 19.74 30.25
C PHE A 509 19.03 18.94 31.08
#